data_AF-A0A812JTU5-F1
#
_entry.id   AF-A0A812JTU5-F1
#
_cell.length_a   1.000
_cell.length_b   1.000
_cell.length_c   1.000
_cell.angle_alpha   90.00
_cell.angle_beta   90.00
_cell.angle_gamma   90.00
#
_symmetry.space_group_name_H-M   'P 1'
#
loop_
_entity.id
_entity.type
_entity.pdbx_description
1 polymer ?
#
loop_
_entity_poly.entity_id
_entity_poly.type
_entity_poly.pdbx_seq_one_letter_code
_entity_poly.pdbx_strand_id
1 'polypeptide(L)'
;VSGDRAILVRVGVANQFRKYSFDACLPEDRSQKQVFQESGVTCLLDAALSGYAATVLAYGQTGSGKTYTMMGRSSSSDRTSECGDEVKRNDGLVIRAARRLFRQIGDSDGGSRISVGASFAEIFNAPGAVNECICDLLNPDAGHLQVRFSQKHGFFISDLAVAECRTLADVRAVLEAGLQNRRVNAHALNRESSRTHALPGTETLRAGNQSGF
;
A
#
# COMPACT_ATOMS: atom_id res chain seq x y z
N VAL A 1 -22.55 -2.65 -7.14
CA VAL A 1 -22.14 -2.59 -5.71
C VAL A 1 -23.24 -3.25 -4.90
N SER A 2 -23.05 -4.50 -4.51
CA SER A 2 -24.08 -5.33 -3.84
C SER A 2 -23.47 -5.95 -2.58
N GLY A 3 -23.39 -5.16 -1.53
CA GLY A 3 -23.03 -5.58 -0.18
C GLY A 3 -23.77 -4.70 0.81
N ASP A 4 -24.04 -5.21 2.01
CA ASP A 4 -24.67 -4.43 3.06
C ASP A 4 -23.87 -3.14 3.29
N ARG A 5 -24.54 -1.99 3.19
CA ARG A 5 -23.93 -0.67 3.33
C ARG A 5 -23.92 -0.16 4.76
N ALA A 6 -24.24 -1.02 5.71
CA ALA A 6 -24.33 -0.61 7.10
C ALA A 6 -23.95 -1.74 8.06
N ILE A 7 -23.35 -1.33 9.18
CA ILE A 7 -23.00 -2.21 10.29
C ILE A 7 -23.77 -1.73 11.53
N LEU A 8 -24.35 -2.67 12.26
CA LEU A 8 -25.00 -2.42 13.54
C LEU A 8 -24.03 -2.76 14.67
N VAL A 9 -23.66 -1.78 15.48
CA VAL A 9 -22.76 -1.95 16.62
C VAL A 9 -23.59 -1.83 17.89
N ARG A 10 -23.53 -2.83 18.77
CA ARG A 10 -24.15 -2.76 20.09
C ARG A 10 -23.34 -1.80 20.98
N VAL A 11 -24.01 -0.83 21.59
CA VAL A 11 -23.36 0.19 22.42
C VAL A 11 -23.88 0.10 23.84
N GLY A 12 -22.97 -0.15 24.78
CA GLY A 12 -23.28 -0.21 26.22
C GLY A 12 -23.95 -1.51 26.67
N VAL A 13 -24.42 -1.49 27.92
CA VAL A 13 -25.04 -2.65 28.59
C VAL A 13 -26.51 -2.84 28.17
N ALA A 14 -27.19 -1.74 27.85
CA ALA A 14 -28.52 -1.76 27.27
C ALA A 14 -28.48 -2.32 25.84
N ASN A 15 -29.57 -2.94 25.38
CA ASN A 15 -29.69 -3.54 24.04
C ASN A 15 -29.83 -2.47 22.94
N GLN A 16 -29.02 -1.41 22.98
CA GLN A 16 -29.02 -0.30 22.04
C GLN A 16 -28.02 -0.58 20.91
N PHE A 17 -28.47 -0.43 19.67
CA PHE A 17 -27.64 -0.58 18.48
C PHE A 17 -27.46 0.77 17.80
N ARG A 18 -26.23 1.09 17.43
CA ARG A 18 -25.91 2.21 16.54
C ARG A 18 -25.65 1.69 15.13
N LYS A 19 -26.25 2.33 14.14
CA LYS A 19 -26.05 2.05 12.73
C LYS A 19 -24.96 2.95 12.16
N TYR A 20 -23.95 2.35 11.55
CA TYR A 20 -22.89 3.04 10.82
C TYR A 20 -23.02 2.69 9.34
N SER A 21 -23.02 3.68 8.46
CA SER A 21 -23.19 3.45 7.02
C SER A 21 -21.89 3.77 6.27
N PHE A 22 -21.59 2.98 5.25
CA PHE A 22 -20.38 3.05 4.43
C PHE A 22 -20.72 2.75 2.97
N ASP A 23 -19.79 3.05 2.06
CA ASP A 23 -19.95 2.70 0.64
C ASP A 23 -20.04 1.18 0.41
N ALA A 24 -19.30 0.42 1.22
CA ALA A 24 -19.35 -1.03 1.30
C ALA A 24 -18.95 -1.53 2.70
N CYS A 25 -19.62 -2.58 3.18
CA CYS A 25 -19.18 -3.36 4.35
C CYS A 25 -18.85 -4.78 3.89
N LEU A 26 -17.59 -5.18 4.06
CA LEU A 26 -17.07 -6.46 3.57
C LEU A 26 -16.95 -7.46 4.72
N PRO A 27 -17.73 -8.56 4.73
CA PRO A 27 -17.65 -9.58 5.77
C PRO A 27 -16.35 -10.40 5.71
N GLU A 28 -16.07 -11.16 6.77
CA GLU A 28 -14.85 -11.95 6.96
C GLU A 28 -14.65 -13.10 5.96
N ASP A 29 -15.72 -13.57 5.33
CA ASP A 29 -15.70 -14.61 4.30
C ASP A 29 -15.23 -14.08 2.93
N ARG A 30 -15.04 -12.77 2.78
CA ARG A 30 -14.60 -12.14 1.54
C ARG A 30 -13.14 -12.47 1.27
N SER A 31 -12.90 -13.07 0.11
CA SER A 31 -11.56 -13.27 -0.42
C SER A 31 -10.89 -11.95 -0.81
N GLN A 32 -9.56 -11.93 -0.86
CA GLN A 32 -8.80 -10.75 -1.34
C GLN A 32 -9.22 -10.27 -2.73
N LYS A 33 -9.61 -11.20 -3.61
CA LYS A 33 -10.12 -10.87 -4.94
C LYS A 33 -11.43 -10.08 -4.85
N GLN A 34 -12.37 -10.53 -4.01
CA GLN A 34 -13.63 -9.84 -3.78
C GLN A 34 -13.41 -8.48 -3.12
N VAL A 35 -12.52 -8.40 -2.11
CA VAL A 35 -12.15 -7.13 -1.48
C VAL A 35 -11.61 -6.14 -2.52
N PHE A 36 -10.73 -6.56 -3.43
CA PHE A 36 -10.24 -5.70 -4.51
C PHE A 36 -11.35 -5.23 -5.46
N GLN A 37 -12.30 -6.09 -5.80
CA GLN A 37 -13.41 -5.76 -6.70
C GLN A 37 -14.48 -4.86 -6.05
N GLU A 38 -14.71 -5.01 -4.75
CA GLU A 38 -15.80 -4.34 -4.03
C GLU A 38 -15.35 -3.08 -3.26
N SER A 39 -14.05 -2.89 -3.02
CA SER A 39 -13.47 -1.75 -2.28
C SER A 39 -13.47 -0.42 -3.05
N GLY A 40 -13.77 -0.42 -4.36
CA GLY A 40 -13.69 0.78 -5.20
C GLY A 40 -12.29 1.14 -5.69
N VAL A 41 -11.25 0.36 -5.33
CA VAL A 41 -9.86 0.56 -5.78
C VAL A 41 -9.74 0.51 -7.31
N THR A 42 -10.57 -0.28 -7.99
CA THR A 42 -10.57 -0.32 -9.46
C THR A 42 -10.92 1.04 -10.07
N CYS A 43 -11.88 1.77 -9.50
CA CYS A 43 -12.24 3.12 -9.95
C CYS A 43 -11.10 4.12 -9.71
N LEU A 44 -10.39 3.98 -8.58
CA LEU A 44 -9.22 4.80 -8.26
C LEU A 44 -8.07 4.57 -9.26
N LEU A 45 -7.88 3.33 -9.71
CA LEU A 45 -6.89 3.00 -10.74
C LEU A 45 -7.24 3.60 -12.09
N ASP A 46 -8.53 3.55 -12.48
CA ASP A 46 -8.99 4.16 -13.72
C ASP A 46 -8.80 5.69 -13.69
N ALA A 47 -9.04 6.34 -12.54
CA ALA A 47 -8.74 7.75 -12.33
C ALA A 47 -7.22 8.04 -12.38
N ALA A 48 -6.39 7.18 -11.80
CA ALA A 48 -4.93 7.32 -11.84
C ALA A 48 -4.38 7.26 -13.28
N LEU A 49 -4.86 6.32 -14.09
CA LEU A 49 -4.51 6.24 -15.52
C LEU A 49 -5.01 7.44 -16.32
N SER A 50 -6.08 8.09 -15.87
CA SER A 50 -6.57 9.35 -16.45
C SER A 50 -5.80 10.60 -15.98
N GLY A 51 -4.74 10.43 -15.18
CA GLY A 51 -3.87 11.51 -14.71
C GLY A 51 -4.23 12.13 -13.36
N TYR A 52 -5.19 11.55 -12.62
CA TYR A 52 -5.55 12.03 -11.29
C TYR A 52 -4.67 11.38 -10.19
N ALA A 53 -4.39 12.11 -9.13
CA ALA A 53 -3.80 11.52 -7.94
C ALA A 53 -4.84 10.64 -7.22
N ALA A 54 -4.47 9.40 -6.91
CA ALA A 54 -5.31 8.46 -6.18
C ALA A 54 -4.55 7.92 -4.96
N THR A 55 -5.27 7.69 -3.86
CA THR A 55 -4.67 7.19 -2.61
C THR A 55 -5.61 6.20 -1.95
N VAL A 56 -5.05 5.10 -1.47
CA VAL A 56 -5.76 4.08 -0.69
C VAL A 56 -5.09 4.00 0.68
N LEU A 57 -5.89 4.12 1.74
CA LEU A 57 -5.42 4.04 3.12
C LEU A 57 -6.11 2.88 3.84
N ALA A 58 -5.34 2.09 4.57
CA ALA A 58 -5.86 1.07 5.48
C ALA A 58 -5.75 1.56 6.92
N TYR A 59 -6.88 1.66 7.61
CA TYR A 59 -6.96 2.17 8.99
C TYR A 59 -7.65 1.17 9.92
N GLY A 60 -7.23 1.15 11.19
CA GLY A 60 -7.74 0.25 12.22
C GLY A 60 -6.71 -0.10 13.28
N GLN A 61 -7.14 -0.73 14.37
CA GLN A 61 -6.27 -1.15 15.47
C GLN A 61 -5.28 -2.26 15.07
N THR A 62 -4.25 -2.49 15.88
CA THR A 62 -3.34 -3.64 15.70
C THR A 62 -4.13 -4.96 15.70
N GLY A 63 -3.78 -5.86 14.78
CA GLY A 63 -4.50 -7.12 14.58
C GLY A 63 -5.77 -7.02 13.72
N SER A 64 -6.20 -5.83 13.30
CA SER A 64 -7.43 -5.65 12.50
C SER A 64 -7.32 -6.05 11.02
N GLY A 65 -6.19 -6.60 10.58
CA GLY A 65 -6.03 -7.07 9.19
C GLY A 65 -5.50 -6.05 8.17
N LYS A 66 -5.12 -4.81 8.55
CA LYS A 66 -4.60 -3.78 7.61
C LYS A 66 -3.52 -4.29 6.65
N THR A 67 -2.45 -4.89 7.19
CA THR A 67 -1.35 -5.44 6.40
C THR A 67 -1.81 -6.59 5.53
N TYR A 68 -2.72 -7.43 6.03
CA TYR A 68 -3.31 -8.50 5.22
C TYR A 68 -4.08 -7.90 4.04
N THR A 69 -4.94 -6.90 4.23
CA THR A 69 -5.68 -6.25 3.14
C THR A 69 -4.76 -5.61 2.10
N MET A 70 -3.75 -4.85 2.52
CA MET A 70 -2.85 -4.15 1.59
C MET A 70 -1.89 -5.10 0.86
N MET A 71 -1.21 -5.96 1.61
CA MET A 71 -0.07 -6.77 1.13
C MET A 71 -0.44 -8.22 0.87
N GLY A 72 -1.42 -8.76 1.61
CA GLY A 72 -1.74 -10.18 1.59
C GLY A 72 -0.94 -10.99 2.61
N ARG A 73 -0.93 -12.31 2.43
CA ARG A 73 -0.05 -13.20 3.21
C ARG A 73 1.31 -13.25 2.53
N SER A 74 2.34 -12.81 3.23
CA SER A 74 3.74 -13.03 2.82
C SER A 74 3.98 -14.55 2.83
N SER A 75 4.03 -15.15 1.64
CA SER A 75 4.21 -16.59 1.49
C SER A 75 5.69 -16.95 1.69
N SER A 76 6.22 -16.79 2.90
CA SER A 76 7.55 -17.31 3.24
C SER A 76 7.58 -18.85 3.28
N SER A 77 6.41 -19.51 3.21
CA SER A 77 6.23 -20.95 3.19
C SER A 77 5.88 -21.56 1.82
N ASP A 78 5.44 -20.77 0.83
CA ASP A 78 5.23 -21.29 -0.53
C ASP A 78 6.47 -20.99 -1.37
N ARG A 79 7.55 -21.72 -1.08
CA ARG A 79 8.73 -21.84 -1.96
C ARG A 79 8.49 -22.77 -3.14
N THR A 80 7.24 -23.11 -3.46
CA THR A 80 6.89 -23.64 -4.77
C THR A 80 6.92 -22.49 -5.75
N SER A 81 8.04 -22.43 -6.45
CA SER A 81 8.33 -21.59 -7.60
C SER A 81 7.11 -21.40 -8.50
N GLU A 82 6.51 -20.21 -8.43
CA GLU A 82 5.87 -19.62 -9.60
C GLU A 82 6.37 -18.17 -9.66
N CYS A 83 7.60 -18.03 -10.14
CA CYS A 83 8.08 -16.80 -10.76
C CYS A 83 7.20 -16.57 -12.00
N GLY A 84 6.11 -15.84 -11.83
CA GLY A 84 5.19 -15.57 -12.91
C GLY A 84 4.38 -14.31 -12.68
N ASP A 85 3.95 -13.70 -13.78
CA ASP A 85 2.93 -12.66 -13.84
C ASP A 85 1.54 -13.21 -13.46
N GLU A 86 1.41 -14.00 -12.40
CA GLU A 86 0.17 -14.64 -11.90
C GLU A 86 -0.18 -14.11 -10.50
N VAL A 87 -1.43 -13.69 -10.25
CA VAL A 87 -1.85 -13.12 -8.95
C VAL A 87 -2.29 -14.27 -8.06
N LYS A 88 -1.64 -14.43 -6.90
CA LYS A 88 -1.97 -15.50 -5.96
C LYS A 88 -3.29 -15.21 -5.26
N ARG A 89 -3.94 -16.27 -4.77
CA ARG A 89 -5.23 -16.15 -4.03
C ARG A 89 -5.14 -15.17 -2.84
N ASN A 90 -4.01 -15.17 -2.14
CA ASN A 90 -3.81 -14.39 -0.92
C ASN A 90 -3.12 -13.04 -1.14
N ASP A 91 -2.80 -12.68 -2.40
CA ASP A 91 -2.22 -11.37 -2.71
C ASP A 91 -3.23 -10.25 -2.35
N GLY A 92 -2.74 -9.21 -1.70
CA GLY A 92 -3.53 -8.06 -1.26
C GLY A 92 -3.84 -7.05 -2.38
N LEU A 93 -4.36 -5.90 -1.97
CA LEU A 93 -4.76 -4.82 -2.89
C LEU A 93 -3.61 -4.33 -3.77
N VAL A 94 -2.40 -4.20 -3.22
CA VAL A 94 -1.24 -3.64 -3.93
C VAL A 94 -0.89 -4.46 -5.19
N ILE A 95 -0.71 -5.78 -5.05
CA ILE A 95 -0.35 -6.66 -6.17
C ILE A 95 -1.48 -6.78 -7.19
N ARG A 96 -2.73 -6.82 -6.72
CA ARG A 96 -3.92 -6.83 -7.59
C ARG A 96 -4.05 -5.54 -8.39
N ALA A 97 -3.77 -4.41 -7.75
CA ALA A 97 -3.77 -3.09 -8.37
C ALA A 97 -2.69 -3.00 -9.45
N ALA A 98 -1.45 -3.38 -9.12
CA ALA A 98 -0.34 -3.41 -10.08
C ALA A 98 -0.65 -4.32 -11.28
N ARG A 99 -1.22 -5.51 -11.07
CA ARG A 99 -1.65 -6.39 -12.17
C ARG A 99 -2.64 -5.70 -13.11
N ARG A 100 -3.69 -5.08 -12.54
CA ARG A 100 -4.71 -4.39 -13.33
C ARG A 100 -4.09 -3.23 -14.12
N LEU A 101 -3.22 -2.46 -13.47
CA LEU A 101 -2.50 -1.34 -14.08
C LEU A 101 -1.70 -1.80 -15.30
N PHE A 102 -0.83 -2.81 -15.15
CA PHE A 102 -0.03 -3.31 -16.27
C PHE A 102 -0.88 -3.87 -17.41
N ARG A 103 -1.99 -4.55 -17.09
CA ARG A 103 -2.93 -5.02 -18.11
C ARG A 103 -3.56 -3.85 -18.87
N GLN A 104 -4.02 -2.81 -18.19
CA GLN A 104 -4.63 -1.64 -18.85
C GLN A 104 -3.62 -0.86 -19.70
N ILE A 105 -2.36 -0.78 -19.26
CA ILE A 105 -1.27 -0.19 -20.05
C ILE A 105 -1.01 -1.04 -21.30
N GLY A 106 -0.98 -2.37 -21.18
CA GLY A 106 -0.78 -3.28 -22.31
C GLY A 106 -1.94 -3.30 -23.31
N ASP A 107 -3.19 -3.16 -22.84
CA ASP A 107 -4.40 -3.10 -23.66
C ASP A 107 -4.57 -1.73 -24.37
N SER A 108 -3.76 -0.73 -24.02
CA SER A 108 -3.85 0.63 -24.60
C SER A 108 -3.09 0.72 -25.93
N ASP A 109 -3.80 0.57 -27.05
CA ASP A 109 -3.26 0.67 -28.43
C ASP A 109 -2.71 2.07 -28.83
N GLY A 110 -2.89 3.09 -27.98
CA GLY A 110 -2.75 4.50 -28.35
C GLY A 110 -1.48 5.19 -27.85
N GLY A 111 -0.30 4.83 -28.37
CA GLY A 111 0.93 5.65 -28.45
C GLY A 111 1.51 6.31 -27.17
N SER A 112 0.87 6.17 -26.02
CA SER A 112 1.22 6.84 -24.77
C SER A 112 2.25 6.00 -24.03
N ARG A 113 3.48 6.48 -23.93
CA ARG A 113 4.54 5.83 -23.15
C ARG A 113 4.28 6.06 -21.66
N ILE A 114 3.48 5.19 -21.06
CA ILE A 114 3.28 5.13 -19.62
C ILE A 114 4.45 4.35 -19.01
N SER A 115 5.18 4.97 -18.08
CA SER A 115 6.15 4.29 -17.23
C SER A 115 5.58 4.10 -15.83
N VAL A 116 5.95 3.02 -15.15
CA VAL A 116 5.51 2.76 -13.78
C VAL A 116 6.72 2.82 -12.87
N GLY A 117 6.63 3.62 -11.81
CA GLY A 117 7.63 3.70 -10.75
C GLY A 117 7.04 3.18 -9.44
N ALA A 118 7.88 2.60 -8.60
CA ALA A 118 7.50 2.22 -7.25
C ALA A 118 8.52 2.75 -6.25
N SER A 119 8.01 3.30 -5.15
CA SER A 119 8.81 3.75 -4.00
C SER A 119 8.25 3.11 -2.76
N PHE A 120 9.07 2.96 -1.72
CA PHE A 120 8.61 2.42 -0.45
C PHE A 120 9.31 3.15 0.68
N ALA A 121 8.56 3.88 1.48
CA ALA A 121 9.05 4.58 2.66
C ALA A 121 8.30 4.11 3.91
N GLU A 122 8.92 4.30 5.07
CA GLU A 122 8.26 4.18 6.36
C GLU A 122 8.39 5.48 7.13
N ILE A 123 7.27 5.92 7.72
CA ILE A 123 7.24 7.05 8.64
C ILE A 123 7.11 6.48 10.05
N PHE A 124 8.01 6.87 10.94
CA PHE A 124 8.00 6.41 12.34
C PHE A 124 8.54 7.48 13.29
N ASN A 125 8.22 7.30 14.57
CA ASN A 125 8.76 8.13 15.65
C ASN A 125 10.06 7.51 16.18
N ALA A 126 11.20 8.07 15.80
CA ALA A 126 12.49 7.62 16.31
C ALA A 126 12.68 8.09 17.78
N PRO A 127 13.26 7.26 18.67
CA PRO A 127 13.58 7.68 20.03
C PRO A 127 14.48 8.92 20.03
N GLY A 128 14.08 9.97 20.74
CA GLY A 128 14.86 11.22 20.83
C GLY A 128 14.73 12.16 19.64
N ALA A 129 13.98 11.79 18.58
CA ALA A 129 13.65 12.72 17.51
C ALA A 129 12.52 13.66 17.92
N VAL A 130 12.65 14.94 17.57
CA VAL A 130 11.63 15.98 17.82
C VAL A 130 10.44 15.81 16.88
N ASN A 131 10.69 15.29 15.68
CA ASN A 131 9.71 15.11 14.61
C ASN A 131 9.71 13.66 14.13
N GLU A 132 8.66 13.27 13.40
CA GLU A 132 8.61 12.01 12.66
C GLU A 132 9.79 11.88 11.70
N CYS A 133 10.35 10.68 11.62
CA CYS A 133 11.42 10.32 10.70
C CYS A 133 10.82 9.56 9.52
N ILE A 134 11.31 9.89 8.32
CA ILE A 134 10.99 9.16 7.09
C ILE A 134 12.22 8.37 6.69
N CYS A 135 12.11 7.05 6.53
CA CYS A 135 13.18 6.23 6.01
C CYS A 135 12.78 5.60 4.68
N ASP A 136 13.73 5.55 3.76
CA ASP A 136 13.61 4.80 2.51
C ASP A 136 13.79 3.30 2.79
N LEU A 137 12.78 2.51 2.45
CA LEU A 137 12.83 1.06 2.60
C LEU A 137 13.51 0.36 1.41
N LEU A 138 13.78 1.06 0.32
CA LEU A 138 14.54 0.58 -0.83
C LEU A 138 16.02 1.00 -0.76
N ASN A 139 16.33 2.05 0.00
CA ASN A 139 17.69 2.48 0.30
C ASN A 139 17.86 2.80 1.81
N PRO A 140 18.01 1.77 2.68
CA PRO A 140 18.09 1.96 4.13
C PRO A 140 19.25 2.84 4.60
N ASP A 141 20.31 2.94 3.79
CA ASP A 141 21.51 3.73 4.09
C ASP A 141 21.34 5.22 3.77
N ALA A 142 20.22 5.64 3.18
CA ALA A 142 19.92 7.04 2.85
C ALA A 142 19.73 7.95 4.07
N GLY A 143 19.59 7.36 5.27
CA GLY A 143 19.26 8.10 6.48
C GLY A 143 17.82 8.61 6.48
N HIS A 144 17.56 9.71 7.20
CA HIS A 144 16.23 10.29 7.31
C HIS A 144 15.95 11.28 6.19
N LEU A 145 14.88 11.00 5.43
CA LEU A 145 14.43 11.82 4.32
C LEU A 145 13.56 13.00 4.77
N GLN A 146 13.47 14.03 3.93
CA GLN A 146 12.71 15.24 4.21
C GLN A 146 11.55 15.43 3.23
N VAL A 147 10.42 15.93 3.73
CA VAL A 147 9.33 16.40 2.87
C VAL A 147 9.68 17.80 2.35
N ARG A 148 9.60 17.99 1.05
CA ARG A 148 9.79 19.27 0.35
C ARG A 148 8.55 19.63 -0.45
N PHE A 149 8.46 20.89 -0.88
CA PHE A 149 7.39 21.40 -1.72
C PHE A 149 7.94 21.93 -3.04
N SER A 150 7.23 21.66 -4.13
CA SER A 150 7.46 22.26 -5.45
C SER A 150 6.13 22.65 -6.08
N GLN A 151 6.10 23.76 -6.82
CA GLN A 151 4.89 24.21 -7.52
C GLN A 151 4.38 23.17 -8.53
N LYS A 152 5.28 22.40 -9.16
CA LYS A 152 4.92 21.39 -10.16
C LYS A 152 4.40 20.09 -9.54
N HIS A 153 4.94 19.68 -8.40
CA HIS A 153 4.72 18.34 -7.84
C HIS A 153 3.99 18.34 -6.49
N GLY A 154 3.69 19.52 -5.91
CA GLY A 154 3.17 19.64 -4.56
C GLY A 154 4.19 19.20 -3.52
N PHE A 155 3.72 18.57 -2.44
CA PHE A 155 4.59 17.96 -1.44
C PHE A 155 5.16 16.62 -1.93
N PHE A 156 6.46 16.40 -1.73
CA PHE A 156 7.16 15.18 -2.09
C PHE A 156 8.27 14.89 -1.10
N ILE A 157 8.71 13.63 -1.03
CA ILE A 157 9.86 13.24 -0.21
C ILE A 157 11.11 13.38 -1.08
N SER A 158 12.07 14.21 -0.66
CA SER A 158 13.32 14.37 -1.39
C SER A 158 14.18 13.11 -1.27
N ASP A 159 14.86 12.75 -2.36
CA ASP A 159 15.83 11.66 -2.41
C ASP A 159 15.25 10.25 -2.14
N LEU A 160 13.91 10.11 -2.14
CA LEU A 160 13.24 8.81 -2.07
C LEU A 160 13.50 8.01 -3.34
N ALA A 161 14.04 6.80 -3.19
CA ALA A 161 14.31 5.91 -4.30
C ALA A 161 13.03 5.55 -5.06
N VAL A 162 13.15 5.56 -6.38
CA VAL A 162 12.09 5.16 -7.32
C VAL A 162 12.64 4.02 -8.17
N ALA A 163 12.08 2.82 -8.00
CA ALA A 163 12.39 1.68 -8.85
C ALA A 163 11.46 1.69 -10.07
N GLU A 164 12.03 1.63 -11.28
CA GLU A 164 11.25 1.42 -12.50
C GLU A 164 10.67 -0.01 -12.49
N CYS A 165 9.36 -0.13 -12.73
CA CYS A 165 8.68 -1.42 -12.79
C CYS A 165 8.07 -1.60 -14.19
N ARG A 166 8.44 -2.68 -14.88
CA ARG A 166 7.91 -3.03 -16.21
C ARG A 166 6.96 -4.23 -16.15
N THR A 167 7.08 -5.02 -15.09
CA THR A 167 6.31 -6.25 -14.87
C THR A 167 5.73 -6.29 -13.46
N LEU A 168 4.82 -7.23 -13.20
CA LEU A 168 4.35 -7.44 -11.84
C LEU A 168 5.46 -8.00 -10.94
N ALA A 169 6.38 -8.78 -11.51
CA ALA A 169 7.53 -9.32 -10.78
C ALA A 169 8.40 -8.20 -10.21
N ASP A 170 8.60 -7.11 -10.94
CA ASP A 170 9.37 -5.95 -10.46
C ASP A 170 8.70 -5.32 -9.23
N VAL A 171 7.37 -5.12 -9.28
CA VAL A 171 6.61 -4.59 -8.14
C VAL A 171 6.70 -5.53 -6.93
N ARG A 172 6.62 -6.85 -7.15
CA ARG A 172 6.82 -7.84 -6.07
C ARG A 172 8.21 -7.73 -5.46
N ALA A 173 9.25 -7.60 -6.28
CA ALA A 173 10.63 -7.47 -5.81
C ALA A 173 10.82 -6.22 -4.95
N VAL A 174 10.26 -5.07 -5.38
CA VAL A 174 10.27 -3.82 -4.60
C VAL A 174 9.59 -4.00 -3.25
N LEU A 175 8.42 -4.63 -3.22
CA LEU A 175 7.69 -4.86 -1.97
C LEU A 175 8.41 -5.85 -1.05
N GLU A 176 8.98 -6.92 -1.58
CA GLU A 176 9.73 -7.91 -0.80
C GLU A 176 10.99 -7.28 -0.20
N ALA A 177 11.75 -6.52 -0.99
CA ALA A 177 12.92 -5.78 -0.51
C ALA A 177 12.53 -4.79 0.60
N GLY A 178 11.49 -3.97 0.38
CA GLY A 178 11.05 -3.00 1.38
C GLY A 178 10.52 -3.65 2.66
N LEU A 179 9.76 -4.75 2.56
CA LEU A 179 9.29 -5.50 3.74
C LEU A 179 10.44 -6.17 4.50
N GLN A 180 11.46 -6.66 3.81
CA GLN A 180 12.63 -7.25 4.43
C GLN A 180 13.44 -6.19 5.20
N ASN A 181 13.67 -5.02 4.59
CA ASN A 181 14.36 -3.91 5.24
C ASN A 181 13.55 -3.36 6.43
N ARG A 182 12.23 -3.28 6.29
CA ARG A 182 11.33 -2.93 7.39
C ARG A 182 11.43 -3.89 8.58
N ARG A 183 11.51 -5.20 8.33
CA ARG A 183 11.72 -6.20 9.39
C ARG A 183 13.04 -6.00 10.11
N VAL A 184 14.12 -5.77 9.39
CA VAL A 184 15.45 -5.50 9.97
C VAL A 184 15.42 -4.23 10.82
N ASN A 185 14.82 -3.15 10.31
CA ASN A 185 14.65 -1.89 11.06
C ASN A 185 13.78 -2.08 12.30
N ALA A 186 12.68 -2.82 12.22
CA ALA A 186 11.84 -3.12 13.38
C ALA A 186 12.60 -3.94 14.44
N HIS A 187 13.49 -4.85 14.05
CA HIS A 187 14.34 -5.57 15.00
C HIS A 187 15.40 -4.67 15.64
N ALA A 188 16.02 -3.76 14.88
CA ALA A 188 16.97 -2.77 15.40
C ALA A 188 16.27 -1.80 16.38
N LEU A 189 15.14 -1.24 15.96
CA LEU A 189 14.32 -0.35 16.77
C LEU A 189 13.77 -1.06 18.00
N ASN A 190 13.22 -2.28 17.91
CA ASN A 190 12.74 -3.02 19.09
C ASN A 190 13.85 -3.33 20.10
N ARG A 191 15.11 -3.44 19.67
CA ARG A 191 16.27 -3.57 20.57
C ARG A 191 16.56 -2.28 21.34
N GLU A 192 16.17 -1.13 20.79
CA GLU A 192 16.41 0.22 21.33
C GLU A 192 15.13 0.88 21.89
N SER A 193 13.94 0.36 21.59
CA SER A 193 12.64 0.95 21.90
C SER A 193 11.69 -0.07 22.57
N SER A 194 11.89 -0.32 23.85
CA SER A 194 10.86 -0.96 24.68
C SER A 194 9.65 -0.05 24.97
N ARG A 195 9.52 1.13 24.33
CA ARG A 195 8.60 2.20 24.78
C ARG A 195 7.94 3.09 23.71
N THR A 196 7.84 2.73 22.43
CA THR A 196 7.20 3.63 21.44
C THR A 196 6.13 2.96 20.59
N HIS A 197 4.93 3.53 20.62
CA HIS A 197 3.78 3.16 19.82
C HIS A 197 4.06 3.45 18.34
N ALA A 198 4.39 2.41 17.57
CA ALA A 198 4.59 2.53 16.12
C ALA A 198 3.24 2.69 15.40
N LEU A 199 3.11 3.76 14.61
CA LEU A 199 2.07 3.84 13.59
C LEU A 199 2.42 2.82 12.48
N PRO A 200 1.47 1.98 12.03
CA PRO A 200 1.73 1.08 10.91
C PRO A 200 1.96 1.91 9.64
N GLY A 201 3.20 1.84 9.14
CA GLY A 201 3.76 2.61 8.02
C GLY A 201 2.85 2.84 6.82
N THR A 202 2.99 4.04 6.26
CA THR A 202 2.34 4.54 5.05
C THR A 202 3.05 4.04 3.80
N GLU A 203 2.32 3.31 2.94
CA GLU A 203 2.84 2.70 1.70
C GLU A 203 2.38 3.53 0.49
N THR A 204 3.30 3.94 -0.39
CA THR A 204 2.97 4.77 -1.57
C THR A 204 3.45 4.12 -2.85
N LEU A 205 2.53 3.59 -3.66
CA LEU A 205 2.81 3.22 -5.05
C LEU A 205 2.43 4.38 -5.96
N ARG A 206 3.36 4.85 -6.79
CA ARG A 206 3.15 6.01 -7.68
C ARG A 206 3.30 5.60 -9.14
N ALA A 207 2.20 5.31 -9.81
CA ALA A 207 2.17 5.23 -11.27
C ALA A 207 2.07 6.64 -11.86
N GLY A 208 2.89 6.98 -12.87
CA GLY A 208 2.88 8.32 -13.47
C GLY A 208 3.43 8.31 -14.90
N ASN A 209 2.85 9.13 -15.78
CA ASN A 209 3.31 9.26 -17.17
C ASN A 209 4.74 9.82 -17.25
N GLN A 210 5.50 9.47 -18.29
CA GLN A 210 6.90 9.89 -18.52
C GLN A 210 7.15 11.42 -18.45
N SER A 211 6.10 12.25 -18.48
CA SER A 211 6.19 13.70 -18.32
C SER A 211 6.34 14.20 -16.87
N GLY A 212 6.34 13.31 -15.88
CA GLY A 212 6.20 13.68 -14.45
C GLY A 212 7.14 13.01 -13.45
N PHE A 213 8.16 12.29 -13.90
CA PHE A 213 9.31 11.96 -13.04
C PHE A 213 10.21 13.18 -12.86
#